data_AF-A0A8C2MIS0-F1
#
_entry.id   AF-A0A8C2MIS0-F1
#
_cell.length_a   1.000
_cell.length_b   1.000
_cell.length_c   1.000
_cell.angle_alpha   90.00
_cell.angle_beta   90.00
_cell.angle_gamma   90.00
#
_symmetry.space_group_name_H-M   'P 1'
#
loop_
_entity.id
_entity.type
_entity.pdbx_description
1 polymer ?
#
loop_
_entity_poly.entity_id
_entity_poly.type
_entity_poly.pdbx_seq_one_letter_code
_entity_poly.pdbx_strand_id
1 'polypeptide(L)'
;MKMKKGFNSQMRSEAKRLKTFVTYDTFSSWTPQEMAAAGFYLTGVKLGVQCFCCSLILFGTNLRKIPIERHRELRPECEFLLGKDVGNIGKYDVRVKSPEKLRGDKARNQEEEARLESFENWPFYAHGTSPRVLSAAGFVFTGKRDTVQCFSCGGCLGNWEEGDDPWKEHAKWFPKCEFLQSKKSSEEIAQYIKSYEGFVHVTGEHFVNSWVRRELPVVSAYCNDSVFANEELRLDTFKDWPHNSPGAVEALVRAGLFYTGIRDIVQCFSCDGCMENWKEGDDPLEDHTKFYPNCVFLQYLKSSAEVTPALQSHCEILKAMDTTGGSNHEDPVTVLSTVAVKLIQNSPNLHVFHLKCDFFSDFESLMTVLASCKELREMEFSGRCFETRPFVTILPNFVSLKILNLECQQFPDKETSEKFAQALGSLRNLEELLLPTGDGIQQVAKLIVQQCLQLPCLRVLVFHHILDDDSVMEIAKGATSGGFQKLETLDLSVNHKITEEGYRNFFQALDNLPNLQVLNICRSLPERIQVQATTVKALSQCVSRLPSLTRLEILSWLLDEEDMKVINAVKERHPQSKRLTVLWKWIVPFSPVIQK
;
A
#
# COMPACT_ATOMS: atom_id res chain seq x y z
N MET A 1 -10.36 6.13 -35.92
CA MET A 1 -9.29 6.51 -34.97
C MET A 1 -8.25 5.40 -34.93
N LYS A 2 -6.94 5.69 -35.04
CA LYS A 2 -5.89 4.65 -35.03
C LYS A 2 -5.52 4.28 -33.58
N MET A 3 -5.41 2.99 -33.27
CA MET A 3 -4.87 2.54 -31.98
C MET A 3 -3.51 3.20 -31.71
N LYS A 4 -3.28 3.67 -30.49
CA LYS A 4 -2.00 4.25 -30.10
C LYS A 4 -0.92 3.19 -30.23
N LYS A 5 0.17 3.52 -30.94
CA LYS A 5 1.27 2.58 -31.20
C LYS A 5 1.81 2.07 -29.87
N GLY A 6 1.71 0.75 -29.65
CA GLY A 6 2.20 0.09 -28.43
C GLY A 6 1.18 -0.13 -27.31
N PHE A 7 -0.04 0.41 -27.42
CA PHE A 7 -1.12 0.13 -26.49
C PHE A 7 -1.59 -1.33 -26.60
N ASN A 8 -1.75 -2.02 -25.48
CA ASN A 8 -2.31 -3.37 -25.42
C ASN A 8 -3.71 -3.34 -24.78
N SER A 9 -4.75 -3.46 -25.60
CA SER A 9 -6.16 -3.45 -25.17
C SER A 9 -6.55 -4.65 -24.32
N GLN A 10 -5.89 -5.79 -24.49
CA GLN A 10 -6.21 -7.02 -23.75
C GLN A 10 -5.74 -6.96 -22.30
N MET A 11 -4.80 -6.06 -21.99
CA MET A 11 -4.19 -5.90 -20.67
C MET A 11 -4.68 -4.64 -19.92
N ARG A 12 -5.84 -4.10 -20.32
CA ARG A 12 -6.52 -2.98 -19.64
C ARG A 12 -7.01 -3.34 -18.23
N SER A 13 -7.42 -4.60 -18.04
CA SER A 13 -7.87 -5.14 -16.76
C SER A 13 -6.69 -5.50 -15.87
N GLU A 14 -6.63 -4.91 -14.68
CA GLU A 14 -5.64 -5.24 -13.67
C GLU A 14 -5.71 -6.73 -13.29
N ALA A 15 -6.91 -7.30 -13.19
CA ALA A 15 -7.10 -8.72 -12.92
C ALA A 15 -6.50 -9.61 -14.02
N LYS A 16 -6.61 -9.20 -15.30
CA LYS A 16 -5.94 -9.90 -16.41
C LYS A 16 -4.43 -9.76 -16.35
N ARG A 17 -3.92 -8.58 -16.00
CA ARG A 17 -2.47 -8.37 -15.78
C ARG A 17 -1.96 -9.29 -14.67
N LEU A 18 -2.67 -9.38 -13.54
CA LEU A 18 -2.34 -10.29 -12.44
C LEU A 18 -2.26 -11.75 -12.89
N LYS A 19 -3.22 -12.21 -13.71
CA LYS A 19 -3.21 -13.58 -14.26
C LYS A 19 -1.94 -13.90 -15.08
N THR A 20 -1.29 -12.90 -15.68
CA THR A 20 -0.03 -13.13 -16.40
C THR A 20 1.13 -13.51 -15.48
N PHE A 21 1.03 -13.23 -14.18
CA PHE A 21 2.07 -13.51 -13.20
C PHE A 21 1.90 -14.85 -12.47
N VAL A 22 0.93 -15.69 -12.86
CA VAL A 22 0.70 -17.01 -12.22
C VAL A 22 1.94 -17.91 -12.32
N THR A 23 2.74 -17.74 -13.37
CA THR A 23 4.00 -18.49 -13.62
C THR A 23 5.25 -17.69 -13.25
N TYR A 24 5.10 -16.53 -12.59
CA TYR A 24 6.20 -15.63 -12.27
C TYR A 24 6.91 -16.05 -10.98
N ASP A 25 8.22 -16.21 -11.05
CA ASP A 25 9.05 -16.62 -9.92
C ASP A 25 9.09 -15.55 -8.82
N THR A 26 8.87 -15.96 -7.57
CA THR A 26 8.65 -15.08 -6.39
C THR A 26 9.90 -14.36 -5.87
N PHE A 27 11.06 -14.54 -6.51
CA PHE A 27 12.35 -13.92 -6.13
C PHE A 27 12.50 -12.44 -6.55
N SER A 28 11.40 -11.81 -6.95
CA SER A 28 11.30 -10.44 -7.45
C SER A 28 10.96 -9.48 -6.31
N SER A 29 11.69 -8.37 -6.15
CA SER A 29 11.38 -7.38 -5.11
C SER A 29 10.07 -6.62 -5.34
N TRP A 30 9.55 -6.65 -6.57
CA TRP A 30 8.22 -6.17 -6.91
C TRP A 30 7.24 -7.33 -6.89
N THR A 31 6.15 -7.14 -6.18
CA THR A 31 5.04 -8.08 -6.15
C THR A 31 4.24 -8.00 -7.46
N PRO A 32 3.60 -9.11 -7.90
CA PRO A 32 2.64 -9.09 -9.01
C PRO A 32 1.58 -8.00 -8.88
N GLN A 33 1.12 -7.75 -7.65
CA GLN A 33 0.15 -6.72 -7.30
C GLN A 33 0.67 -5.31 -7.61
N GLU A 34 1.87 -4.97 -7.13
CA GLU A 34 2.47 -3.67 -7.41
C GLU A 34 2.71 -3.46 -8.91
N MET A 35 3.15 -4.51 -9.61
CA MET A 35 3.38 -4.46 -11.05
C MET A 35 2.07 -4.26 -11.83
N ALA A 36 1.03 -5.04 -11.50
CA ALA A 36 -0.28 -4.92 -12.15
C ALA A 36 -0.95 -3.56 -11.86
N ALA A 37 -0.85 -3.05 -10.62
CA ALA A 37 -1.33 -1.74 -10.22
C ALA A 37 -0.56 -0.61 -10.93
N ALA A 38 0.74 -0.79 -11.20
CA ALA A 38 1.54 0.14 -11.99
C ALA A 38 1.33 0.02 -13.51
N GLY A 39 0.40 -0.83 -13.95
CA GLY A 39 0.02 -1.02 -15.35
C GLY A 39 0.87 -2.03 -16.11
N PHE A 40 1.64 -2.87 -15.44
CA PHE A 40 2.50 -3.88 -16.07
C PHE A 40 1.86 -5.27 -16.10
N TYR A 41 2.16 -6.03 -17.16
CA TYR A 41 1.86 -7.45 -17.28
C TYR A 41 3.13 -8.22 -17.67
N LEU A 42 3.20 -9.51 -17.35
CA LEU A 42 4.30 -10.37 -17.73
C LEU A 42 4.22 -10.71 -19.23
N THR A 43 5.31 -10.49 -19.95
CA THR A 43 5.37 -10.69 -21.40
C THR A 43 5.49 -12.16 -21.83
N GLY A 44 5.85 -13.05 -20.90
CA GLY A 44 6.14 -14.46 -21.19
C GLY A 44 7.53 -14.71 -21.79
N VAL A 45 8.30 -13.66 -22.10
CA VAL A 45 9.69 -13.77 -22.59
C VAL A 45 10.64 -13.24 -21.51
N LYS A 46 11.39 -14.16 -20.88
CA LYS A 46 12.18 -13.86 -19.65
C LYS A 46 11.27 -13.32 -18.53
N LEU A 47 11.86 -12.71 -17.49
CA LEU A 47 11.15 -11.98 -16.42
C LEU A 47 10.76 -10.54 -16.85
N GLY A 48 10.50 -10.32 -18.14
CA GLY A 48 10.21 -8.99 -18.68
C GLY A 48 8.75 -8.59 -18.44
N VAL A 49 8.53 -7.43 -17.82
CA VAL A 49 7.20 -6.86 -17.61
C VAL A 49 6.96 -5.66 -18.50
N GLN A 50 5.76 -5.54 -19.08
CA GLN A 50 5.44 -4.52 -20.07
C GLN A 50 4.23 -3.69 -19.65
N CYS A 51 4.34 -2.37 -19.75
CA CYS A 51 3.20 -1.49 -19.51
C CYS A 51 2.17 -1.63 -20.64
N PHE A 52 0.89 -1.86 -20.29
CA PHE A 52 -0.19 -1.94 -21.28
C PHE A 52 -0.42 -0.62 -22.04
N CYS A 53 -0.09 0.52 -21.42
CA CYS A 53 -0.39 1.84 -21.96
C CYS A 53 0.74 2.40 -22.84
N CYS A 54 1.98 2.40 -22.36
CA CYS A 54 3.12 3.03 -23.03
C CYS A 54 4.14 2.05 -23.62
N SER A 55 3.91 0.74 -23.46
CA SER A 55 4.82 -0.34 -23.89
C SER A 55 6.21 -0.33 -23.27
N LEU A 56 6.45 0.43 -22.21
CA LEU A 56 7.70 0.34 -21.46
C LEU A 56 7.90 -1.11 -21.02
N ILE A 57 9.00 -1.72 -21.45
CA ILE A 57 9.42 -3.05 -21.01
C ILE A 57 10.52 -2.87 -19.98
N LEU A 58 10.35 -3.49 -18.82
CA LEU A 58 11.33 -3.54 -17.75
C LEU A 58 11.79 -4.99 -17.57
N PHE A 59 13.09 -5.16 -17.33
CA PHE A 59 13.69 -6.46 -17.02
C PHE A 59 14.32 -6.35 -15.63
N GLY A 60 13.89 -7.19 -14.69
CA GLY A 60 14.44 -7.25 -13.33
C GLY A 60 13.92 -6.15 -12.39
N THR A 61 14.05 -6.39 -11.09
CA THR A 61 13.48 -5.54 -10.04
C THR A 61 14.45 -4.53 -9.48
N ASN A 62 13.94 -3.35 -9.11
CA ASN A 62 14.70 -2.33 -8.38
C ASN A 62 14.20 -2.30 -6.93
N LEU A 63 15.11 -2.48 -5.97
CA LEU A 63 14.78 -2.55 -4.54
C LEU A 63 14.44 -1.18 -3.92
N ARG A 64 14.85 -0.07 -4.54
CA ARG A 64 14.71 1.28 -3.96
C ARG A 64 13.47 2.02 -4.43
N LYS A 65 12.87 1.57 -5.53
CA LYS A 65 11.78 2.27 -6.21
C LYS A 65 10.72 1.28 -6.61
N ILE A 66 9.49 1.55 -6.21
CA ILE A 66 8.33 0.73 -6.56
C ILE A 66 8.07 0.81 -8.08
N PRO A 67 7.36 -0.17 -8.69
CA PRO A 67 7.20 -0.23 -10.15
C PRO A 67 6.66 1.05 -10.77
N ILE A 68 5.72 1.72 -10.09
CA ILE A 68 5.09 2.95 -10.55
C ILE A 68 6.06 4.14 -10.58
N GLU A 69 7.02 4.20 -9.66
CA GLU A 69 8.06 5.24 -9.64
C GLU A 69 9.02 5.05 -10.81
N ARG A 70 9.47 3.81 -11.04
CA ARG A 70 10.32 3.50 -12.20
C ARG A 70 9.62 3.76 -13.52
N HIS A 71 8.33 3.45 -13.59
CA HIS A 71 7.49 3.78 -14.73
C HIS A 71 7.47 5.31 -14.95
N ARG A 72 7.28 6.10 -13.89
CA ARG A 72 7.26 7.57 -13.97
C ARG A 72 8.60 8.17 -14.37
N GLU A 73 9.71 7.58 -13.96
CA GLU A 73 11.05 8.04 -14.35
C GLU A 73 11.36 7.80 -15.82
N LEU A 74 11.03 6.61 -16.32
CA LEU A 74 11.42 6.19 -17.67
C LEU A 74 10.41 6.63 -18.72
N ARG A 75 9.14 6.83 -18.34
CA ARG A 75 8.04 7.27 -19.20
C ARG A 75 7.11 8.24 -18.46
N PRO A 76 7.58 9.43 -18.06
CA PRO A 76 6.74 10.44 -17.42
C PRO A 76 5.56 10.88 -18.29
N GLU A 77 5.68 10.73 -19.61
CA GLU A 77 4.63 11.04 -20.60
C GLU A 77 3.53 9.97 -20.71
N CYS A 78 3.66 8.84 -20.00
CA CYS A 78 2.67 7.77 -20.05
C CYS A 78 1.29 8.27 -19.59
N GLU A 79 0.31 8.20 -20.48
CA GLU A 79 -1.03 8.72 -20.22
C GLU A 79 -1.74 8.03 -19.05
N PHE A 80 -1.44 6.75 -18.80
CA PHE A 80 -1.88 6.02 -17.60
C PHE A 80 -1.36 6.70 -16.32
N LEU A 81 -0.08 7.07 -16.27
CA LEU A 81 0.52 7.73 -15.11
C LEU A 81 0.04 9.16 -14.92
N LEU A 82 -0.32 9.83 -16.01
CA LEU A 82 -0.92 11.16 -15.98
C LEU A 82 -2.41 11.14 -15.57
N GLY A 83 -2.97 9.97 -15.27
CA GLY A 83 -4.37 9.82 -14.88
C GLY A 83 -5.36 10.10 -16.01
N LYS A 84 -4.92 10.06 -17.27
CA LYS A 84 -5.83 10.20 -18.42
C LYS A 84 -6.66 8.94 -18.58
N ASP A 85 -7.83 9.09 -19.19
CA ASP A 85 -8.70 7.96 -19.50
C ASP A 85 -8.12 7.13 -20.66
N VAL A 86 -7.32 6.14 -20.29
CA VAL A 86 -6.75 5.12 -21.18
C VAL A 86 -7.50 3.79 -21.09
N GLY A 87 -8.66 3.79 -20.42
CA GLY A 87 -9.49 2.61 -20.24
C GLY A 87 -8.98 1.59 -19.24
N ASN A 88 -8.13 1.97 -18.27
CA ASN A 88 -7.73 1.07 -17.17
C ASN A 88 -8.97 0.60 -16.39
N ILE A 89 -9.06 -0.69 -16.12
CA ILE A 89 -10.11 -1.31 -15.30
C ILE A 89 -9.42 -1.82 -14.03
N GLY A 90 -9.74 -1.22 -12.89
CA GLY A 90 -9.22 -1.60 -11.59
C GLY A 90 -9.66 -3.01 -11.19
N LYS A 91 -8.89 -3.67 -10.32
CA LYS A 91 -9.13 -5.06 -9.92
C LYS A 91 -10.56 -5.37 -9.47
N TYR A 92 -11.19 -4.46 -8.73
CA TYR A 92 -12.57 -4.62 -8.22
C TYR A 92 -13.57 -3.68 -8.88
N ASP A 93 -13.22 -3.07 -10.01
CA ASP A 93 -14.13 -2.15 -10.69
C ASP A 93 -15.41 -2.86 -11.13
N VAL A 94 -16.55 -2.42 -10.61
CA VAL A 94 -17.86 -2.97 -10.95
C VAL A 94 -18.25 -2.58 -12.38
N ARG A 95 -18.76 -3.55 -13.14
CA ARG A 95 -19.28 -3.32 -14.49
C ARG A 95 -20.55 -2.46 -14.49
N VAL A 96 -21.46 -2.68 -13.54
CA VAL A 96 -22.64 -1.84 -13.31
C VAL A 96 -22.22 -0.44 -12.87
N LYS A 97 -22.69 0.59 -13.58
CA LYS A 97 -22.37 2.01 -13.33
C LYS A 97 -23.58 2.75 -12.78
N SER A 98 -23.32 3.90 -12.16
CA SER A 98 -24.38 4.81 -11.71
C SER A 98 -25.21 5.29 -12.91
N PRO A 99 -26.54 5.41 -12.78
CA PRO A 99 -27.38 5.96 -13.84
C PRO A 99 -26.95 7.37 -14.22
N GLU A 100 -26.66 7.61 -15.49
CA GLU A 100 -26.32 8.93 -16.01
C GLU A 100 -27.57 9.62 -16.60
N LYS A 101 -27.57 10.96 -16.60
CA LYS A 101 -28.60 11.73 -17.34
C LYS A 101 -28.21 11.75 -18.81
N LEU A 102 -28.88 10.94 -19.62
CA LEU A 102 -28.67 10.92 -21.07
C LEU A 102 -28.91 12.31 -21.67
N ARG A 103 -27.99 12.78 -22.52
CA ARG A 103 -28.17 13.98 -23.34
C ARG A 103 -29.02 13.61 -24.56
N GLY A 104 -30.29 13.99 -24.56
CA GLY A 104 -31.21 13.76 -25.68
C GLY A 104 -32.63 13.38 -25.22
N ASP A 105 -33.58 13.46 -26.15
CA ASP A 105 -34.97 13.08 -25.90
C ASP A 105 -35.10 11.55 -25.79
N LYS A 106 -35.73 11.04 -24.72
CA LYS A 106 -35.91 9.59 -24.50
C LYS A 106 -36.63 8.91 -25.66
N ALA A 107 -37.50 9.65 -26.36
CA ALA A 107 -38.22 9.15 -27.53
C ALA A 107 -37.27 8.83 -28.70
N ARG A 108 -36.23 9.64 -28.92
CA ARG A 108 -35.28 9.46 -30.04
C ARG A 108 -34.39 8.22 -29.85
N ASN A 109 -34.11 7.83 -28.60
CA ASN A 109 -33.25 6.68 -28.27
C ASN A 109 -33.95 5.31 -28.47
N GLN A 110 -35.24 5.29 -28.84
CA GLN A 110 -35.94 4.05 -29.20
C GLN A 110 -35.46 3.49 -30.55
N GLU A 111 -34.99 4.36 -31.45
CA GLU A 111 -34.44 3.97 -32.75
C GLU A 111 -33.00 3.50 -32.63
N GLU A 112 -32.67 2.36 -33.21
CA GLU A 112 -31.31 1.78 -33.14
C GLU A 112 -30.25 2.67 -33.79
N GLU A 113 -30.58 3.29 -34.93
CA GLU A 113 -29.65 4.19 -35.62
C GLU A 113 -29.32 5.42 -34.79
N ALA A 114 -30.31 6.03 -34.11
CA ALA A 114 -30.04 7.13 -33.19
C ALA A 114 -29.14 6.72 -32.01
N ARG A 115 -29.28 5.47 -31.53
CA ARG A 115 -28.34 4.94 -30.52
C ARG A 115 -26.95 4.76 -31.12
N LEU A 116 -26.84 4.28 -32.35
CA LEU A 116 -25.56 4.09 -33.04
C LEU A 116 -24.83 5.42 -33.25
N GLU A 117 -25.56 6.50 -33.59
CA GLU A 117 -25.02 7.86 -33.69
C GLU A 117 -24.31 8.30 -32.40
N SER A 118 -24.82 7.90 -31.22
CA SER A 118 -24.21 8.26 -29.94
C SER A 118 -22.77 7.77 -29.80
N PHE A 119 -22.36 6.71 -30.52
CA PHE A 119 -21.03 6.12 -30.45
C PHE A 119 -19.99 6.79 -31.35
N GLU A 120 -20.28 7.96 -31.95
CA GLU A 120 -19.31 8.71 -32.77
C GLU A 120 -17.97 8.91 -32.05
N ASN A 121 -18.00 9.16 -30.73
CA ASN A 121 -16.83 9.35 -29.88
C ASN A 121 -16.54 8.16 -28.95
N TRP A 122 -16.92 6.94 -29.35
CA TRP A 122 -16.62 5.72 -28.59
C TRP A 122 -15.11 5.60 -28.34
N PRO A 123 -14.66 5.39 -27.09
CA PRO A 123 -13.25 5.48 -26.75
C PRO A 123 -12.39 4.45 -27.50
N PHE A 124 -11.20 4.89 -27.92
CA PHE A 124 -10.24 4.08 -28.69
C PHE A 124 -9.91 2.72 -28.03
N TYR A 125 -9.95 2.66 -26.70
CA TYR A 125 -9.58 1.48 -25.92
C TYR A 125 -10.67 0.41 -25.85
N ALA A 126 -11.94 0.76 -26.14
CA ALA A 126 -13.09 -0.14 -26.08
C ALA A 126 -13.57 -0.61 -27.47
N HIS A 127 -12.76 -0.40 -28.51
CA HIS A 127 -13.10 -0.80 -29.89
C HIS A 127 -13.23 -2.32 -30.10
N GLY A 128 -12.75 -3.13 -29.14
CA GLY A 128 -12.97 -4.58 -29.14
C GLY A 128 -14.44 -4.98 -29.00
N THR A 129 -15.30 -4.06 -28.56
CA THR A 129 -16.76 -4.24 -28.49
C THR A 129 -17.41 -3.34 -29.54
N SER A 130 -18.17 -3.94 -30.46
CA SER A 130 -18.76 -3.24 -31.60
C SER A 130 -19.90 -2.31 -31.16
N PRO A 131 -19.85 -1.00 -31.49
CA PRO A 131 -20.96 -0.07 -31.28
C PRO A 131 -22.29 -0.57 -31.86
N ARG A 132 -22.26 -1.24 -33.01
CA ARG A 132 -23.48 -1.80 -33.62
C ARG A 132 -24.12 -2.86 -32.74
N VAL A 133 -23.32 -3.73 -32.12
CA VAL A 133 -23.84 -4.77 -31.23
C VAL A 133 -24.36 -4.17 -29.92
N LEU A 134 -23.68 -3.15 -29.39
CA LEU A 134 -24.15 -2.39 -28.22
C LEU A 134 -25.50 -1.70 -28.51
N SER A 135 -25.63 -1.01 -29.64
CA SER A 135 -26.87 -0.35 -30.07
C SER A 135 -28.01 -1.34 -30.31
N ALA A 136 -27.73 -2.48 -30.95
CA ALA A 136 -28.68 -3.57 -31.14
C ALA A 136 -29.18 -4.14 -29.80
N ALA A 137 -28.29 -4.27 -28.81
CA ALA A 137 -28.62 -4.69 -27.44
C ALA A 137 -29.33 -3.60 -26.60
N GLY A 138 -29.67 -2.47 -27.22
CA GLY A 138 -30.46 -1.39 -26.62
C GLY A 138 -29.64 -0.37 -25.85
N PHE A 139 -28.33 -0.31 -26.05
CA PHE A 139 -27.45 0.60 -25.32
C PHE A 139 -27.17 1.90 -26.08
N VAL A 140 -27.08 3.00 -25.33
CA VAL A 140 -26.67 4.34 -25.77
C VAL A 140 -25.36 4.70 -25.10
N PHE A 141 -24.41 5.28 -25.82
CA PHE A 141 -23.18 5.79 -25.23
C PHE A 141 -23.46 7.05 -24.40
N THR A 142 -23.00 7.10 -23.16
CA THR A 142 -23.26 8.24 -22.27
C THR A 142 -22.30 9.41 -22.48
N GLY A 143 -21.23 9.23 -23.25
CA GLY A 143 -20.15 10.22 -23.41
C GLY A 143 -19.09 10.18 -22.32
N LYS A 144 -19.21 9.29 -21.33
CA LYS A 144 -18.28 9.17 -20.19
C LYS A 144 -17.60 7.81 -20.18
N ARG A 145 -16.26 7.82 -20.33
CA ARG A 145 -15.43 6.61 -20.43
C ARG A 145 -15.99 5.65 -21.50
N ASP A 146 -16.13 4.36 -21.20
CA ASP A 146 -16.83 3.36 -21.99
C ASP A 146 -18.23 3.03 -21.43
N THR A 147 -18.86 3.98 -20.74
CA THR A 147 -20.16 3.74 -20.11
C THR A 147 -21.28 3.79 -21.14
N VAL A 148 -22.12 2.77 -21.13
CA VAL A 148 -23.32 2.70 -21.94
C VAL A 148 -24.55 2.50 -21.07
N GLN A 149 -25.70 2.98 -21.52
CA GLN A 149 -26.95 2.93 -20.76
C GLN A 149 -28.08 2.38 -21.64
N CYS A 150 -28.84 1.43 -21.10
CA CYS A 150 -30.00 0.91 -21.80
C CYS A 150 -31.11 1.98 -21.83
N PHE A 151 -31.67 2.25 -23.00
CA PHE A 151 -32.75 3.25 -23.15
C PHE A 151 -34.05 2.85 -22.42
N SER A 152 -34.30 1.55 -22.24
CA SER A 152 -35.53 0.99 -21.65
C SER A 152 -35.43 0.87 -20.13
N CYS A 153 -34.53 0.03 -19.61
CA CYS A 153 -34.41 -0.17 -18.15
C CYS A 153 -33.57 0.91 -17.45
N GLY A 154 -32.86 1.76 -18.20
CA GLY A 154 -31.93 2.74 -17.63
C GLY A 154 -30.66 2.15 -17.04
N GLY A 155 -30.48 0.82 -17.09
CA GLY A 155 -29.31 0.12 -16.57
C GLY A 155 -28.04 0.54 -17.28
N CYS A 156 -27.01 0.89 -16.50
CA CYS A 156 -25.73 1.37 -17.01
C CYS A 156 -24.64 0.33 -16.81
N LEU A 157 -23.86 0.07 -17.86
CA LEU A 157 -22.73 -0.85 -17.87
C LEU A 157 -21.48 -0.15 -18.42
N GLY A 158 -20.30 -0.59 -17.98
CA GLY A 158 -19.01 -0.13 -18.50
C GLY A 158 -17.92 -1.18 -18.32
N ASN A 159 -16.66 -0.78 -18.43
CA ASN A 159 -15.50 -1.69 -18.38
C ASN A 159 -15.61 -2.78 -19.45
N TRP A 160 -15.85 -2.37 -20.70
CA TRP A 160 -16.01 -3.30 -21.82
C TRP A 160 -14.64 -3.80 -22.28
N GLU A 161 -14.52 -5.12 -22.33
CA GLU A 161 -13.36 -5.87 -22.78
C GLU A 161 -13.62 -6.52 -24.14
N GLU A 162 -12.54 -6.89 -24.81
CA GLU A 162 -12.62 -7.63 -26.08
C GLU A 162 -13.25 -9.01 -25.85
N GLY A 163 -14.28 -9.33 -26.63
CA GLY A 163 -15.02 -10.59 -26.53
C GLY A 163 -16.29 -10.54 -25.67
N ASP A 164 -16.56 -9.44 -24.97
CA ASP A 164 -17.83 -9.27 -24.26
C ASP A 164 -19.02 -9.23 -25.23
N ASP A 165 -20.08 -9.94 -24.87
CA ASP A 165 -21.35 -9.93 -25.60
C ASP A 165 -22.37 -9.02 -24.88
N PRO A 166 -22.75 -7.88 -25.49
CA PRO A 166 -23.72 -6.95 -24.89
C PRO A 166 -25.04 -7.59 -24.47
N TRP A 167 -25.53 -8.61 -25.17
CA TRP A 167 -26.77 -9.29 -24.80
C TRP A 167 -26.61 -10.15 -23.56
N LYS A 168 -25.48 -10.86 -23.44
CA LYS A 168 -25.16 -11.65 -22.25
C LYS A 168 -25.00 -10.76 -21.03
N GLU A 169 -24.27 -9.65 -21.17
CA GLU A 169 -24.10 -8.68 -20.09
C GLU A 169 -25.43 -8.04 -19.69
N HIS A 170 -26.27 -7.66 -20.65
CA HIS A 170 -27.60 -7.13 -20.36
C HIS A 170 -28.44 -8.16 -19.58
N ALA A 171 -28.46 -9.42 -20.02
CA ALA A 171 -29.17 -10.50 -19.33
C ALA A 171 -28.63 -10.76 -17.92
N LYS A 172 -27.31 -10.74 -17.74
CA LYS A 172 -26.68 -10.96 -16.44
C LYS A 172 -27.07 -9.87 -15.43
N TRP A 173 -26.93 -8.60 -15.82
CA TRP A 173 -27.07 -7.49 -14.89
C TRP A 173 -28.50 -6.95 -14.78
N PHE A 174 -29.30 -6.99 -15.86
CA PHE A 174 -30.66 -6.45 -15.87
C PHE A 174 -31.66 -7.43 -16.53
N PRO A 175 -31.84 -8.65 -15.97
CA PRO A 175 -32.69 -9.69 -16.56
C PRO A 175 -34.18 -9.33 -16.64
N LYS A 176 -34.62 -8.33 -15.86
CA LYS A 176 -36.00 -7.82 -15.84
C LYS A 176 -36.25 -6.68 -16.83
N CYS A 177 -35.29 -6.33 -17.69
CA CYS A 177 -35.48 -5.28 -18.68
C CYS A 177 -36.54 -5.68 -19.72
N GLU A 178 -37.57 -4.86 -19.87
CA GLU A 178 -38.67 -5.09 -20.83
C GLU A 178 -38.15 -5.20 -22.27
N PHE A 179 -37.21 -4.35 -22.68
CA PHE A 179 -36.60 -4.43 -24.02
C PHE A 179 -35.86 -5.75 -24.23
N LEU A 180 -35.05 -6.19 -23.25
CA LEU A 180 -34.35 -7.46 -23.34
C LEU A 180 -35.33 -8.62 -23.49
N GLN A 181 -36.35 -8.67 -22.64
CA GLN A 181 -37.39 -9.71 -22.66
C GLN A 181 -38.22 -9.69 -23.95
N SER A 182 -38.33 -8.55 -24.62
CA SER A 182 -38.98 -8.45 -25.94
C SER A 182 -38.13 -9.02 -27.09
N LYS A 183 -36.81 -9.19 -26.89
CA LYS A 183 -35.84 -9.61 -27.92
C LYS A 183 -35.25 -11.00 -27.67
N LYS A 184 -35.28 -11.49 -26.44
CA LYS A 184 -34.71 -12.76 -26.00
C LYS A 184 -35.73 -13.56 -25.21
N SER A 185 -35.81 -14.85 -25.50
CA SER A 185 -36.65 -15.79 -24.74
C SER A 185 -36.15 -15.94 -23.30
N SER A 186 -37.05 -16.36 -22.40
CA SER A 186 -36.71 -16.70 -21.02
C SER A 186 -35.58 -17.72 -20.92
N GLU A 187 -35.57 -18.70 -21.82
CA GLU A 187 -34.60 -19.78 -21.90
C GLU A 187 -33.21 -19.26 -22.31
N GLU A 188 -33.14 -18.38 -23.32
CA GLU A 188 -31.88 -17.73 -23.73
C GLU A 188 -31.31 -16.86 -22.60
N ILE A 189 -32.15 -16.07 -21.92
CA ILE A 189 -31.72 -15.24 -20.78
C ILE A 189 -31.17 -16.13 -19.66
N ALA A 190 -31.87 -17.20 -19.31
CA ALA A 190 -31.41 -18.15 -18.30
C ALA A 190 -30.09 -18.84 -18.70
N GLN A 191 -29.92 -19.18 -19.99
CA GLN A 191 -28.67 -19.76 -20.49
C GLN A 191 -27.51 -18.76 -20.43
N TYR A 192 -27.75 -17.49 -20.76
CA TYR A 192 -26.75 -16.43 -20.63
C TYR A 192 -26.31 -16.24 -19.18
N ILE A 193 -27.25 -16.19 -18.23
CA ILE A 193 -26.95 -16.09 -16.80
C ILE A 193 -26.12 -17.29 -16.32
N LYS A 194 -26.50 -18.51 -16.73
CA LYS A 194 -25.77 -19.75 -16.38
C LYS A 194 -24.37 -19.84 -16.98
N SER A 195 -24.12 -19.17 -18.11
CA SER A 195 -22.80 -19.15 -18.73
C SER A 195 -21.77 -18.27 -18.01
N TYR A 196 -22.20 -17.51 -17.00
CA TYR A 196 -21.34 -16.63 -16.22
C TYR A 196 -20.70 -17.39 -15.05
N GLU A 197 -19.37 -17.52 -15.04
CA GLU A 197 -18.63 -18.10 -13.92
C GLU A 197 -18.50 -17.07 -12.78
N GLY A 198 -19.04 -17.39 -11.60
CA GLY A 198 -19.05 -16.52 -10.41
C GLY A 198 -20.25 -15.56 -10.33
N PHE A 199 -20.63 -15.20 -9.09
CA PHE A 199 -21.71 -14.24 -8.79
C PHE A 199 -23.07 -14.57 -9.43
N VAL A 200 -23.47 -15.84 -9.49
CA VAL A 200 -24.65 -16.35 -10.22
C VAL A 200 -25.94 -15.56 -9.92
N HIS A 201 -26.14 -15.15 -8.67
CA HIS A 201 -27.34 -14.45 -8.20
C HIS A 201 -27.22 -12.93 -8.07
N VAL A 202 -26.06 -12.35 -8.40
CA VAL A 202 -25.84 -10.91 -8.32
C VAL A 202 -26.31 -10.24 -9.61
N THR A 203 -27.15 -9.22 -9.45
CA THR A 203 -27.71 -8.41 -10.55
C THR A 203 -27.44 -6.93 -10.30
N GLY A 204 -27.69 -6.09 -11.31
CA GLY A 204 -27.56 -4.63 -11.22
C GLY A 204 -28.40 -3.98 -10.12
N GLU A 205 -29.53 -4.57 -9.74
CA GLU A 205 -30.39 -4.06 -8.65
C GLU A 205 -29.64 -3.98 -7.31
N HIS A 206 -28.74 -4.92 -7.03
CA HIS A 206 -27.94 -4.95 -5.79
C HIS A 206 -27.00 -3.75 -5.70
N PHE A 207 -26.52 -3.25 -6.85
CA PHE A 207 -25.72 -2.05 -6.90
C PHE A 207 -26.62 -0.83 -6.81
N VAL A 208 -27.65 -0.72 -7.66
CA VAL A 208 -28.54 0.46 -7.75
C VAL A 208 -29.18 0.84 -6.40
N ASN A 209 -29.59 -0.14 -5.59
CA ASN A 209 -30.19 0.09 -4.26
C ASN A 209 -29.17 0.60 -3.21
N SER A 210 -27.89 0.24 -3.34
CA SER A 210 -26.81 0.72 -2.46
C SER A 210 -26.53 2.22 -2.64
N TRP A 211 -26.66 2.75 -3.87
CA TRP A 211 -26.45 4.18 -4.13
C TRP A 211 -27.51 5.09 -3.50
N VAL A 212 -28.68 4.55 -3.16
CA VAL A 212 -29.76 5.25 -2.43
C VAL A 212 -29.48 5.34 -0.92
N ARG A 213 -28.59 4.50 -0.36
CA ARG A 213 -28.22 4.46 1.07
C ARG A 213 -26.79 4.93 1.35
N ARG A 214 -26.24 5.83 0.55
CA ARG A 214 -24.85 6.30 0.70
C ARG A 214 -24.71 7.41 1.76
N GLU A 215 -25.14 7.11 2.99
CA GLU A 215 -24.66 7.75 4.21
C GLU A 215 -24.12 6.66 5.14
N LEU A 216 -22.88 6.20 4.91
CA LEU A 216 -22.12 5.48 5.93
C LEU A 216 -20.63 5.90 5.91
N PRO A 217 -19.96 5.98 7.07
CA PRO A 217 -18.73 6.71 7.24
C PRO A 217 -17.46 5.86 7.01
N VAL A 218 -16.49 6.46 6.33
CA VAL A 218 -15.04 6.44 6.59
C VAL A 218 -14.22 5.15 6.34
N VAL A 219 -14.79 4.03 5.91
CA VAL A 219 -13.96 2.85 5.55
C VAL A 219 -13.31 2.96 4.15
N SER A 220 -13.70 3.94 3.34
CA SER A 220 -13.25 4.09 1.93
C SER A 220 -11.80 4.61 1.75
N ALA A 221 -11.12 5.11 2.78
CA ALA A 221 -9.78 5.68 2.63
C ALA A 221 -8.62 4.65 2.68
N TYR A 222 -8.88 3.41 3.12
CA TYR A 222 -7.83 2.42 3.42
C TYR A 222 -8.08 1.03 2.81
N CYS A 223 -9.11 0.88 1.99
CA CYS A 223 -9.43 -0.37 1.30
C CYS A 223 -9.52 -0.07 -0.20
N ASN A 224 -9.08 -0.99 -1.05
CA ASN A 224 -8.97 -0.88 -2.53
C ASN A 224 -10.31 -0.62 -3.28
N ASP A 225 -11.20 0.25 -2.79
CA ASP A 225 -12.55 0.50 -3.31
C ASP A 225 -13.34 -0.80 -3.58
N SER A 226 -13.06 -1.86 -2.81
CA SER A 226 -13.68 -3.16 -3.00
C SER A 226 -15.13 -3.12 -2.57
N VAL A 227 -16.05 -3.52 -3.46
CA VAL A 227 -17.47 -3.66 -3.12
C VAL A 227 -17.72 -4.69 -2.04
N PHE A 228 -16.81 -5.66 -1.89
CA PHE A 228 -16.86 -6.66 -0.83
C PHE A 228 -16.42 -6.12 0.53
N ALA A 229 -16.12 -4.81 0.67
CA ALA A 229 -16.09 -4.17 1.98
C ALA A 229 -17.49 -4.14 2.63
N ASN A 230 -18.56 -4.14 1.82
CA ASN A 230 -19.93 -4.27 2.30
C ASN A 230 -20.21 -5.74 2.69
N GLU A 231 -20.62 -5.95 3.94
CA GLU A 231 -20.88 -7.26 4.51
C GLU A 231 -22.06 -7.98 3.87
N GLU A 232 -23.15 -7.27 3.55
CA GLU A 232 -24.33 -7.83 2.88
C GLU A 232 -23.96 -8.37 1.48
N LEU A 233 -23.11 -7.63 0.74
CA LEU A 233 -22.61 -8.08 -0.56
C LEU A 233 -21.69 -9.30 -0.45
N ARG A 234 -20.88 -9.41 0.62
CA ARG A 234 -20.10 -10.64 0.89
C ARG A 234 -21.04 -11.80 1.17
N LEU A 235 -22.04 -11.61 2.03
CA LEU A 235 -23.02 -12.64 2.39
C LEU A 235 -23.76 -13.17 1.15
N ASP A 236 -24.16 -12.27 0.25
CA ASP A 236 -24.83 -12.63 -1.01
C ASP A 236 -24.02 -13.58 -1.90
N THR A 237 -22.68 -13.59 -1.77
CA THR A 237 -21.83 -14.51 -2.54
C THR A 237 -22.02 -15.97 -2.12
N PHE A 238 -22.44 -16.24 -0.89
CA PHE A 238 -22.54 -17.60 -0.33
C PHE A 238 -23.86 -18.33 -0.65
N LYS A 239 -24.71 -17.78 -1.53
CA LYS A 239 -25.99 -18.41 -1.92
C LYS A 239 -25.83 -19.83 -2.48
N ASP A 240 -24.73 -20.09 -3.18
CA ASP A 240 -24.40 -21.41 -3.75
C ASP A 240 -23.20 -22.08 -3.02
N TRP A 241 -22.97 -21.74 -1.75
CA TRP A 241 -21.88 -22.31 -0.95
C TRP A 241 -22.08 -23.83 -0.77
N PRO A 242 -21.05 -24.68 -1.00
CA PRO A 242 -21.21 -26.12 -1.02
C PRO A 242 -21.48 -26.76 0.36
N HIS A 243 -21.24 -26.05 1.48
CA HIS A 243 -21.49 -26.57 2.82
C HIS A 243 -22.80 -26.03 3.42
N ASN A 244 -23.66 -26.93 3.91
CA ASN A 244 -24.95 -26.59 4.52
C ASN A 244 -24.82 -26.19 6.01
N SER A 245 -24.15 -25.07 6.29
CA SER A 245 -24.12 -24.49 7.64
C SER A 245 -24.20 -22.96 7.63
N PRO A 246 -25.37 -22.36 7.91
CA PRO A 246 -25.53 -20.91 7.97
C PRO A 246 -24.59 -20.22 8.97
N GLY A 247 -24.31 -20.87 10.11
CA GLY A 247 -23.40 -20.34 11.13
C GLY A 247 -21.95 -20.24 10.65
N ALA A 248 -21.50 -21.16 9.78
CA ALA A 248 -20.18 -21.14 9.18
C ALA A 248 -20.05 -20.00 8.13
N VAL A 249 -21.10 -19.76 7.34
CA VAL A 249 -21.15 -18.67 6.35
C VAL A 249 -21.02 -17.30 7.03
N GLU A 250 -21.76 -17.07 8.11
CA GLU A 250 -21.64 -15.81 8.85
C GLU A 250 -20.23 -15.60 9.43
N ALA A 251 -19.58 -16.67 9.92
CA ALA A 251 -18.21 -16.59 10.43
C ALA A 251 -17.21 -16.21 9.32
N LEU A 252 -17.34 -16.79 8.12
CA LEU A 252 -16.54 -16.44 6.95
C LEU A 252 -16.73 -14.96 6.55
N VAL A 253 -17.99 -14.50 6.52
CA VAL A 253 -18.34 -13.10 6.19
C VAL A 253 -17.79 -12.10 7.22
N ARG A 254 -17.89 -12.43 8.52
CA ARG A 254 -17.32 -11.65 9.64
C ARG A 254 -15.80 -11.66 9.64
N ALA A 255 -15.17 -12.73 9.17
CA ALA A 255 -13.72 -12.81 8.93
C ALA A 255 -13.27 -12.04 7.68
N GLY A 256 -14.20 -11.31 7.01
CA GLY A 256 -13.89 -10.48 5.85
C GLY A 256 -13.74 -11.28 4.56
N LEU A 257 -14.33 -12.47 4.49
CA LEU A 257 -14.19 -13.40 3.37
C LEU A 257 -15.47 -13.41 2.53
N PHE A 258 -15.31 -13.51 1.21
CA PHE A 258 -16.40 -13.73 0.26
C PHE A 258 -16.15 -15.01 -0.54
N TYR A 259 -17.22 -15.70 -0.94
CA TYR A 259 -17.12 -16.91 -1.74
C TYR A 259 -16.78 -16.57 -3.20
N THR A 260 -15.79 -17.26 -3.75
CA THR A 260 -15.34 -17.06 -5.13
C THR A 260 -16.28 -17.67 -6.18
N GLY A 261 -17.20 -18.55 -5.77
CA GLY A 261 -18.03 -19.34 -6.68
C GLY A 261 -17.37 -20.62 -7.19
N ILE A 262 -16.16 -20.94 -6.73
CA ILE A 262 -15.38 -22.12 -7.16
C ILE A 262 -15.10 -23.01 -5.95
N ARG A 263 -15.57 -24.26 -5.98
CA ARG A 263 -15.40 -25.25 -4.90
C ARG A 263 -15.80 -24.64 -3.54
N ASP A 264 -14.94 -24.68 -2.54
CA ASP A 264 -15.09 -24.05 -1.24
C ASP A 264 -14.05 -22.93 -1.04
N ILE A 265 -13.59 -22.29 -2.12
CA ILE A 265 -12.57 -21.25 -2.02
C ILE A 265 -13.21 -19.93 -1.62
N VAL A 266 -12.73 -19.34 -0.53
CA VAL A 266 -13.10 -18.00 -0.08
C VAL A 266 -11.89 -17.06 -0.17
N GLN A 267 -12.14 -15.78 -0.38
CA GLN A 267 -11.10 -14.75 -0.53
C GLN A 267 -11.38 -13.55 0.37
N CYS A 268 -10.33 -13.00 0.99
CA CYS A 268 -10.46 -11.76 1.74
C CYS A 268 -10.59 -10.53 0.83
N PHE A 269 -11.54 -9.65 1.12
CA PHE A 269 -11.72 -8.39 0.38
C PHE A 269 -10.56 -7.38 0.55
N SER A 270 -9.76 -7.54 1.60
CA SER A 270 -8.72 -6.59 2.01
C SER A 270 -7.32 -7.06 1.64
N CYS A 271 -6.92 -8.27 2.03
CA CYS A 271 -5.56 -8.79 1.80
C CYS A 271 -5.45 -9.72 0.59
N ASP A 272 -6.56 -10.05 -0.07
CA ASP A 272 -6.65 -11.03 -1.15
C ASP A 272 -6.24 -12.46 -0.77
N GLY A 273 -6.08 -12.76 0.52
CA GLY A 273 -5.80 -14.10 0.99
C GLY A 273 -6.91 -15.06 0.60
N CYS A 274 -6.56 -16.12 -0.12
CA CYS A 274 -7.46 -17.20 -0.48
C CYS A 274 -7.31 -18.35 0.50
N MET A 275 -8.43 -18.97 0.88
CA MET A 275 -8.48 -20.11 1.79
C MET A 275 -9.49 -21.13 1.23
N GLU A 276 -9.15 -22.41 1.35
CA GLU A 276 -9.91 -23.54 0.81
C GLU A 276 -9.71 -24.79 1.70
N ASN A 277 -10.51 -25.84 1.46
CA ASN A 277 -10.59 -27.07 2.25
C ASN A 277 -11.22 -26.90 3.65
N TRP A 278 -12.31 -26.14 3.72
CA TRP A 278 -13.03 -25.86 4.97
C TRP A 278 -13.71 -27.11 5.53
N LYS A 279 -13.50 -27.36 6.82
CA LYS A 279 -14.10 -28.44 7.59
C LYS A 279 -15.04 -27.89 8.65
N GLU A 280 -15.95 -28.75 9.11
CA GLU A 280 -16.82 -28.43 10.23
C GLU A 280 -15.97 -28.22 11.50
N GLY A 281 -16.04 -27.02 12.08
CA GLY A 281 -15.29 -26.64 13.26
C GLY A 281 -14.08 -25.73 13.01
N ASP A 282 -13.68 -25.48 11.76
CA ASP A 282 -12.63 -24.50 11.44
C ASP A 282 -13.10 -23.08 11.83
N ASP A 283 -12.19 -22.26 12.39
CA ASP A 283 -12.44 -20.85 12.69
C ASP A 283 -11.87 -19.98 11.57
N PRO A 284 -12.73 -19.35 10.74
CA PRO A 284 -12.27 -18.52 9.63
C PRO A 284 -11.42 -17.33 10.03
N LEU A 285 -11.65 -16.75 11.21
CA LEU A 285 -10.89 -15.60 11.68
C LEU A 285 -9.51 -16.02 12.18
N GLU A 286 -9.41 -17.17 12.85
CA GLU A 286 -8.15 -17.75 13.30
C GLU A 286 -7.30 -18.18 12.11
N ASP A 287 -7.87 -18.94 11.17
CA ASP A 287 -7.17 -19.36 9.96
C ASP A 287 -6.72 -18.16 9.12
N HIS A 288 -7.59 -17.15 8.97
CA HIS A 288 -7.22 -15.92 8.28
C HIS A 288 -6.07 -15.20 9.00
N THR A 289 -6.07 -15.16 10.34
CA THR A 289 -4.97 -14.58 11.14
C THR A 289 -3.68 -15.38 11.03
N LYS A 290 -3.77 -16.70 10.97
CA LYS A 290 -2.65 -17.61 10.89
C LYS A 290 -1.96 -17.56 9.53
N PHE A 291 -2.75 -17.65 8.45
CA PHE A 291 -2.22 -17.68 7.09
C PHE A 291 -1.91 -16.28 6.54
N TYR A 292 -2.62 -15.24 6.99
CA TYR A 292 -2.46 -13.87 6.50
C TYR A 292 -2.40 -12.83 7.66
N PRO A 293 -1.41 -12.93 8.57
CA PRO A 293 -1.32 -12.10 9.79
C PRO A 293 -1.18 -10.60 9.52
N ASN A 294 -0.73 -10.22 8.33
CA ASN A 294 -0.55 -8.82 7.91
C ASN A 294 -1.80 -8.24 7.21
N CYS A 295 -2.93 -8.95 7.24
CA CYS A 295 -4.17 -8.46 6.66
C CYS A 295 -4.66 -7.18 7.37
N VAL A 296 -4.83 -6.10 6.61
CA VAL A 296 -5.26 -4.78 7.13
C VAL A 296 -6.62 -4.87 7.81
N PHE A 297 -7.54 -5.69 7.29
CA PHE A 297 -8.84 -5.96 7.90
C PHE A 297 -8.72 -6.67 9.27
N LEU A 298 -7.80 -7.63 9.41
CA LEU A 298 -7.58 -8.33 10.70
C LEU A 298 -6.92 -7.44 11.74
N GLN A 299 -5.99 -6.58 11.32
CA GLN A 299 -5.38 -5.58 12.18
C GLN A 299 -6.43 -4.60 12.72
N TYR A 300 -7.39 -4.22 11.89
CA TYR A 300 -8.55 -3.42 12.30
C TYR A 300 -9.44 -4.14 13.32
N LEU A 301 -9.81 -5.41 13.08
CA LEU A 301 -10.62 -6.19 14.03
C LEU A 301 -9.95 -6.36 15.40
N LYS A 302 -8.63 -6.59 15.42
CA LYS A 302 -7.85 -6.66 16.67
C LYS A 302 -7.88 -5.34 17.44
N SER A 303 -7.84 -4.21 16.73
CA SER A 303 -7.93 -2.88 17.35
C SER A 303 -9.34 -2.52 17.85
N SER A 304 -10.41 -3.18 17.35
CA SER A 304 -11.79 -2.95 17.81
C SER A 304 -12.22 -3.87 18.95
N ALA A 305 -11.54 -5.00 19.17
CA ALA A 305 -11.85 -5.95 20.25
C ALA A 305 -11.56 -5.41 21.67
N GLU A 306 -10.79 -4.33 21.80
CA GLU A 306 -10.48 -3.69 23.09
C GLU A 306 -11.59 -2.73 23.59
N VAL A 307 -12.73 -2.64 22.88
CA VAL A 307 -13.89 -1.83 23.27
C VAL A 307 -15.18 -2.66 23.29
N THR A 308 -15.19 -3.80 23.98
CA THR A 308 -16.39 -4.35 24.67
C THR A 308 -16.02 -5.53 25.57
N PRO A 309 -16.26 -5.49 26.89
CA PRO A 309 -15.96 -6.58 27.81
C PRO A 309 -17.02 -7.68 27.72
N ALA A 310 -17.03 -8.46 26.63
CA ALA A 310 -17.96 -9.59 26.48
C ALA A 310 -17.43 -10.82 25.71
N LEU A 311 -16.14 -10.90 25.38
CA LEU A 311 -15.55 -12.10 24.73
C LEU A 311 -14.22 -12.54 25.36
N GLN A 312 -14.10 -12.43 26.68
CA GLN A 312 -13.03 -13.07 27.46
C GLN A 312 -13.53 -14.39 28.05
N SER A 313 -13.47 -15.44 27.25
CA SER A 313 -13.26 -16.80 27.74
C SER A 313 -12.84 -17.66 26.55
N HIS A 314 -11.65 -18.24 26.61
CA HIS A 314 -11.04 -19.28 25.72
C HIS A 314 -9.66 -18.94 25.15
N CYS A 315 -8.69 -18.50 25.96
CA CYS A 315 -7.29 -18.45 25.48
C CYS A 315 -6.23 -18.80 26.53
N GLU A 316 -6.55 -19.68 27.48
CA GLU A 316 -5.52 -20.41 28.20
C GLU A 316 -5.69 -21.90 27.89
N ILE A 317 -4.82 -22.43 27.03
CA ILE A 317 -4.26 -23.79 27.03
C ILE A 317 -3.58 -24.01 25.66
N LEU A 318 -2.25 -24.18 25.70
CA LEU A 318 -1.35 -24.87 24.74
C LEU A 318 -0.05 -24.08 24.45
N LYS A 319 0.76 -23.93 25.49
CA LYS A 319 2.22 -24.02 25.34
C LYS A 319 2.62 -25.45 25.70
N ALA A 320 2.96 -26.28 24.70
CA ALA A 320 3.94 -27.37 24.77
C ALA A 320 3.91 -28.17 23.47
N MET A 321 5.08 -28.75 23.11
CA MET A 321 5.33 -29.73 22.03
C MET A 321 5.54 -29.09 20.63
N ASP A 322 6.64 -29.30 19.91
CA ASP A 322 7.53 -30.46 19.87
C ASP A 322 9.00 -30.12 19.53
N THR A 323 9.86 -31.02 20.01
CA THR A 323 11.29 -31.14 19.68
C THR A 323 11.50 -32.40 18.83
N THR A 324 12.61 -32.41 18.08
CA THR A 324 13.39 -33.56 17.53
C THR A 324 12.99 -34.26 16.21
N GLY A 325 13.97 -34.28 15.29
CA GLY A 325 14.11 -35.24 14.18
C GLY A 325 15.02 -34.74 13.05
N GLY A 326 16.30 -35.12 13.03
CA GLY A 326 17.25 -34.76 11.96
C GLY A 326 17.61 -35.93 11.02
N SER A 327 17.89 -35.64 9.75
CA SER A 327 18.84 -36.36 8.88
C SER A 327 19.21 -35.52 7.65
N ASN A 328 20.45 -35.67 7.20
CA ASN A 328 21.16 -34.79 6.26
C ASN A 328 20.60 -34.78 4.83
N HIS A 329 19.89 -33.71 4.49
CA HIS A 329 19.95 -33.09 3.17
C HIS A 329 20.55 -31.70 3.40
N GLU A 330 21.60 -31.31 2.66
CA GLU A 330 22.02 -29.90 2.70
C GLU A 330 20.84 -29.05 2.28
N ASP A 331 20.32 -28.27 3.24
CA ASP A 331 19.15 -27.43 3.09
C ASP A 331 19.34 -26.50 1.87
N PRO A 332 18.37 -26.42 0.93
CA PRO A 332 18.41 -25.47 -0.19
C PRO A 332 18.79 -24.04 0.21
N VAL A 333 18.42 -23.61 1.43
CA VAL A 333 18.78 -22.31 2.00
C VAL A 333 20.29 -22.17 2.20
N THR A 334 20.97 -23.22 2.67
CA THR A 334 22.42 -23.24 2.90
C THR A 334 23.22 -23.18 1.60
N VAL A 335 22.72 -23.82 0.54
CA VAL A 335 23.32 -23.74 -0.80
C VAL A 335 23.23 -22.32 -1.36
N LEU A 336 22.07 -21.66 -1.22
CA LEU A 336 21.86 -20.28 -1.67
C LEU A 336 22.73 -19.27 -0.90
N SER A 337 22.82 -19.39 0.43
CA SER A 337 23.72 -18.56 1.25
C SER A 337 25.19 -18.69 0.83
N THR A 338 25.64 -19.93 0.56
CA THR A 338 27.03 -20.19 0.13
C THR A 338 27.34 -19.60 -1.24
N VAL A 339 26.38 -19.66 -2.17
CA VAL A 339 26.50 -19.04 -3.50
C VAL A 339 26.58 -17.52 -3.38
N ALA A 340 25.75 -16.89 -2.54
CA ALA A 340 25.76 -15.45 -2.33
C ALA A 340 27.11 -14.94 -1.80
N VAL A 341 27.70 -15.61 -0.80
CA VAL A 341 29.02 -15.25 -0.24
C VAL A 341 30.10 -15.31 -1.34
N LYS A 342 30.12 -16.37 -2.16
CA LYS A 342 31.08 -16.51 -3.27
C LYS A 342 30.91 -15.44 -4.35
N LEU A 343 29.68 -15.01 -4.63
CA LEU A 343 29.41 -13.96 -5.62
C LEU A 343 29.97 -12.61 -5.17
N ILE A 344 29.80 -12.26 -3.89
CA ILE A 344 30.32 -11.01 -3.33
C ILE A 344 31.84 -11.04 -3.29
N GLN A 345 32.44 -12.19 -2.97
CA GLN A 345 33.90 -12.36 -2.92
C GLN A 345 34.55 -12.11 -4.28
N ASN A 346 33.86 -12.43 -5.37
CA ASN A 346 34.31 -12.19 -6.74
C ASN A 346 33.93 -10.79 -7.28
N SER A 347 33.34 -9.92 -6.45
CA SER A 347 32.82 -8.62 -6.84
C SER A 347 33.48 -7.47 -6.03
N PRO A 348 34.79 -7.20 -6.21
CA PRO A 348 35.52 -6.21 -5.40
C PRO A 348 35.00 -4.77 -5.58
N ASN A 349 34.36 -4.47 -6.70
CA ASN A 349 33.77 -3.16 -7.02
C ASN A 349 32.29 -3.06 -6.62
N LEU A 350 31.83 -3.83 -5.64
CA LEU A 350 30.45 -3.76 -5.17
C LEU A 350 30.20 -2.39 -4.50
N HIS A 351 29.26 -1.62 -5.04
CA HIS A 351 28.91 -0.29 -4.51
C HIS A 351 27.63 -0.29 -3.68
N VAL A 352 26.76 -1.29 -3.89
CA VAL A 352 25.40 -1.32 -3.38
C VAL A 352 25.07 -2.74 -2.94
N PHE A 353 24.63 -2.91 -1.70
CA PHE A 353 24.23 -4.20 -1.14
C PHE A 353 22.88 -4.08 -0.43
N HIS A 354 21.90 -4.84 -0.90
CA HIS A 354 20.56 -4.87 -0.31
C HIS A 354 20.18 -6.34 -0.12
N LEU A 355 19.91 -6.74 1.11
CA LEU A 355 19.51 -8.11 1.44
C LEU A 355 18.09 -8.10 2.01
N LYS A 356 17.15 -8.67 1.24
CA LYS A 356 15.79 -8.98 1.71
C LYS A 356 15.65 -10.49 1.86
N CYS A 357 15.77 -11.01 3.07
CA CYS A 357 15.74 -12.45 3.30
C CYS A 357 15.28 -12.80 4.71
N ASP A 358 14.52 -13.88 4.85
CA ASP A 358 14.07 -14.37 6.15
C ASP A 358 15.03 -15.37 6.78
N PHE A 359 15.87 -16.06 5.99
CA PHE A 359 16.79 -17.08 6.47
C PHE A 359 18.12 -17.01 5.71
N PHE A 360 19.23 -16.82 6.44
CA PHE A 360 20.58 -16.85 5.88
C PHE A 360 21.49 -17.58 6.87
N SER A 361 22.08 -18.71 6.47
CA SER A 361 22.74 -19.63 7.41
C SER A 361 24.17 -19.27 7.80
N ASP A 362 24.82 -18.31 7.12
CA ASP A 362 26.21 -17.90 7.41
C ASP A 362 26.40 -16.38 7.30
N PHE A 363 25.71 -15.62 8.16
CA PHE A 363 25.74 -14.16 8.13
C PHE A 363 27.14 -13.57 8.46
N GLU A 364 27.93 -14.27 9.26
CA GLU A 364 29.29 -13.85 9.62
C GLU A 364 30.23 -13.85 8.41
N SER A 365 30.21 -14.90 7.58
CA SER A 365 30.98 -14.95 6.33
C SER A 365 30.51 -13.87 5.36
N LEU A 366 29.20 -13.63 5.26
CA LEU A 366 28.64 -12.56 4.44
C LEU A 366 29.24 -11.19 4.82
N MET A 367 29.20 -10.85 6.12
CA MET A 367 29.74 -9.58 6.60
C MET A 367 31.25 -9.45 6.37
N THR A 368 31.99 -10.54 6.55
CA THR A 368 33.45 -10.57 6.32
C THR A 368 33.80 -10.30 4.86
N VAL A 369 33.07 -10.92 3.93
CA VAL A 369 33.27 -10.69 2.50
C VAL A 369 32.85 -9.27 2.11
N LEU A 370 31.73 -8.76 2.64
CA LEU A 370 31.31 -7.37 2.41
C LEU A 370 32.36 -6.36 2.88
N ALA A 371 33.02 -6.60 4.03
CA ALA A 371 34.08 -5.71 4.53
C ALA A 371 35.31 -5.63 3.60
N SER A 372 35.45 -6.58 2.69
CA SER A 372 36.48 -6.58 1.65
C SER A 372 36.12 -5.66 0.48
N CYS A 373 34.83 -5.31 0.29
CA CYS A 373 34.35 -4.38 -0.74
C CYS A 373 34.60 -2.93 -0.33
N LYS A 374 35.77 -2.38 -0.66
CA LYS A 374 36.19 -1.02 -0.25
C LYS A 374 35.37 0.11 -0.89
N GLU A 375 34.69 -0.15 -2.00
CA GLU A 375 33.83 0.81 -2.70
C GLU A 375 32.35 0.73 -2.30
N LEU A 376 32.01 -0.04 -1.25
CA LEU A 376 30.62 -0.19 -0.81
C LEU A 376 30.08 1.13 -0.23
N ARG A 377 29.07 1.69 -0.90
CA ARG A 377 28.46 2.99 -0.58
C ARG A 377 27.07 2.86 0.02
N GLU A 378 26.37 1.75 -0.20
CA GLU A 378 25.02 1.57 0.31
C GLU A 378 24.79 0.17 0.81
N MET A 379 24.14 0.09 1.97
CA MET A 379 23.84 -1.16 2.66
C MET A 379 22.43 -1.09 3.26
N GLU A 380 21.62 -2.08 2.89
CA GLU A 380 20.25 -2.25 3.41
C GLU A 380 19.99 -3.70 3.80
N PHE A 381 19.34 -3.89 4.94
CA PHE A 381 18.87 -5.20 5.38
C PHE A 381 17.37 -5.14 5.67
N SER A 382 16.60 -6.07 5.09
CA SER A 382 15.19 -6.31 5.38
C SER A 382 14.91 -7.81 5.53
N GLY A 383 13.92 -8.16 6.37
CA GLY A 383 13.62 -9.57 6.70
C GLY A 383 14.41 -10.09 7.92
N ARG A 384 14.16 -11.35 8.27
CA ARG A 384 14.58 -11.97 9.55
C ARG A 384 15.99 -12.57 9.60
N CYS A 385 16.73 -12.55 8.50
CA CYS A 385 18.08 -13.15 8.44
C CYS A 385 19.20 -12.32 9.08
N PHE A 386 18.90 -11.12 9.58
CA PHE A 386 19.90 -10.18 10.07
C PHE A 386 20.42 -10.58 11.45
N GLU A 387 21.74 -10.72 11.58
CA GLU A 387 22.39 -10.98 12.86
C GLU A 387 23.13 -9.74 13.37
N THR A 388 22.68 -9.21 14.51
CA THR A 388 23.16 -7.94 15.06
C THR A 388 24.63 -7.97 15.47
N ARG A 389 25.09 -9.05 16.11
CA ARG A 389 26.45 -9.18 16.65
C ARG A 389 27.55 -9.16 15.56
N PRO A 390 27.55 -10.04 14.56
CA PRO A 390 28.54 -10.00 13.50
C PRO A 390 28.49 -8.68 12.71
N PHE A 391 27.30 -8.10 12.54
CA PHE A 391 27.15 -6.80 11.89
C PHE A 391 27.89 -5.68 12.62
N VAL A 392 27.64 -5.48 13.93
CA VAL A 392 28.23 -4.35 14.67
C VAL A 392 29.74 -4.44 14.80
N THR A 393 30.28 -5.66 14.86
CA THR A 393 31.73 -5.89 14.93
C THR A 393 32.42 -5.46 13.64
N ILE A 394 31.77 -5.64 12.49
CA ILE A 394 32.36 -5.40 11.18
C ILE A 394 32.01 -4.00 10.64
N LEU A 395 30.95 -3.37 11.16
CA LEU A 395 30.46 -2.05 10.74
C LEU A 395 31.55 -0.96 10.57
N PRO A 396 32.54 -0.81 11.47
CA PRO A 396 33.58 0.21 11.33
C PRO A 396 34.42 0.10 10.05
N ASN A 397 34.44 -1.05 9.40
CA ASN A 397 35.23 -1.29 8.19
C ASN A 397 34.63 -0.64 6.93
N PHE A 398 33.37 -0.22 6.96
CA PHE A 398 32.66 0.36 5.81
C PHE A 398 32.87 1.88 5.70
N VAL A 399 34.12 2.32 5.62
CA VAL A 399 34.50 3.74 5.63
C VAL A 399 33.97 4.54 4.41
N SER A 400 33.65 3.86 3.31
CA SER A 400 33.09 4.45 2.09
C SER A 400 31.56 4.53 2.09
N LEU A 401 30.92 4.02 3.13
CA LEU A 401 29.46 3.92 3.22
C LEU A 401 28.84 5.32 3.30
N LYS A 402 27.86 5.55 2.44
CA LYS A 402 27.05 6.76 2.35
C LYS A 402 25.63 6.54 2.85
N ILE A 403 25.07 5.35 2.64
CA ILE A 403 23.69 5.04 3.01
C ILE A 403 23.67 3.75 3.83
N LEU A 404 23.08 3.83 5.03
CA LEU A 404 22.84 2.68 5.89
C LEU A 404 21.35 2.66 6.28
N ASN A 405 20.63 1.65 5.78
CA ASN A 405 19.22 1.47 6.08
C ASN A 405 18.97 0.20 6.89
N LEU A 406 18.53 0.38 8.14
CA LEU A 406 18.20 -0.68 9.09
C LEU A 406 16.78 -0.53 9.64
N GLU A 407 15.90 0.24 9.00
CA GLU A 407 14.56 0.58 9.53
C GLU A 407 13.69 -0.65 9.83
N CYS A 408 13.83 -1.71 9.04
CA CYS A 408 13.10 -2.97 9.23
C CYS A 408 13.77 -3.94 10.22
N GLN A 409 14.84 -3.53 10.90
CA GLN A 409 15.62 -4.39 11.79
C GLN A 409 15.39 -4.06 13.26
N GLN A 410 15.65 -5.06 14.11
CA GLN A 410 15.48 -4.95 15.57
C GLN A 410 16.73 -5.39 16.32
N PHE A 411 17.10 -4.61 17.33
CA PHE A 411 18.25 -4.86 18.18
C PHE A 411 17.79 -5.25 19.59
N PRO A 412 18.10 -6.49 20.04
CA PRO A 412 17.45 -7.07 21.21
C PRO A 412 18.07 -6.63 22.54
N ASP A 413 19.37 -6.30 22.56
CA ASP A 413 20.11 -6.06 23.81
C ASP A 413 20.94 -4.77 23.80
N LYS A 414 21.19 -4.23 25.00
CA LYS A 414 21.91 -2.98 25.21
C LYS A 414 23.37 -3.03 24.76
N GLU A 415 24.06 -4.13 25.05
CA GLU A 415 25.51 -4.25 24.80
C GLU A 415 25.82 -4.18 23.30
N THR A 416 25.06 -4.91 22.49
CA THR A 416 25.18 -4.89 21.03
C THR A 416 24.82 -3.51 20.46
N SER A 417 23.81 -2.85 21.02
CA SER A 417 23.43 -1.49 20.63
C SER A 417 24.46 -0.42 21.02
N GLU A 418 25.16 -0.55 22.15
CA GLU A 418 26.29 0.33 22.51
C GLU A 418 27.45 0.18 21.52
N LYS A 419 27.78 -1.08 21.15
CA LYS A 419 28.79 -1.36 20.12
C LYS A 419 28.40 -0.77 18.77
N PHE A 420 27.13 -0.90 18.38
CA PHE A 420 26.58 -0.24 17.19
C PHE A 420 26.78 1.28 17.23
N ALA A 421 26.37 1.92 18.33
CA ALA A 421 26.50 3.36 18.47
C ALA A 421 27.97 3.82 18.35
N GLN A 422 28.90 3.13 19.02
CA GLN A 422 30.33 3.42 18.92
C GLN A 422 30.87 3.23 17.49
N ALA A 423 30.40 2.19 16.79
CA ALA A 423 30.80 1.93 15.42
C ALA A 423 30.34 3.02 14.43
N LEU A 424 29.17 3.64 14.66
CA LEU A 424 28.65 4.72 13.81
C LEU A 424 29.63 5.89 13.68
N GLY A 425 30.34 6.27 14.75
CA GLY A 425 31.32 7.37 14.73
C GLY A 425 32.48 7.16 13.76
N SER A 426 32.70 5.93 13.28
CA SER A 426 33.72 5.61 12.28
C SER A 426 33.28 5.92 10.84
N LEU A 427 31.97 6.05 10.58
CA LEU A 427 31.39 6.18 9.23
C LEU A 427 31.35 7.63 8.73
N ARG A 428 32.51 8.28 8.63
CA ARG A 428 32.61 9.74 8.34
C ARG A 428 31.99 10.19 7.02
N ASN A 429 31.78 9.28 6.07
CA ASN A 429 31.18 9.56 4.76
C ASN A 429 29.67 9.32 4.72
N LEU A 430 29.06 8.90 5.84
CA LEU A 430 27.64 8.59 5.90
C LEU A 430 26.80 9.85 5.65
N GLU A 431 25.90 9.74 4.66
CA GLU A 431 24.96 10.77 4.23
C GLU A 431 23.54 10.46 4.71
N GLU A 432 23.14 9.18 4.75
CA GLU A 432 21.78 8.77 5.14
C GLU A 432 21.83 7.62 6.14
N LEU A 433 21.12 7.79 7.26
CA LEU A 433 21.02 6.81 8.32
C LEU A 433 19.57 6.60 8.73
N LEU A 434 19.06 5.39 8.50
CA LEU A 434 17.77 4.93 9.00
C LEU A 434 18.03 3.88 10.08
N LEU A 435 17.66 4.20 11.31
CA LEU A 435 18.02 3.42 12.49
C LEU A 435 17.11 2.19 12.70
N PRO A 436 17.65 1.11 13.27
CA PRO A 436 16.85 -0.04 13.68
C PRO A 436 16.03 0.28 14.94
N THR A 437 15.00 -0.53 15.19
CA THR A 437 14.15 -0.42 16.40
C THR A 437 14.57 -1.42 17.49
N GLY A 438 13.88 -1.44 18.63
CA GLY A 438 14.11 -2.40 19.72
C GLY A 438 14.62 -1.76 21.02
N ASP A 439 14.40 -2.47 22.13
CA ASP A 439 14.64 -1.97 23.48
C ASP A 439 16.12 -1.60 23.71
N GLY A 440 17.05 -2.35 23.13
CA GLY A 440 18.47 -2.05 23.21
C GLY A 440 18.83 -0.70 22.60
N ILE A 441 18.22 -0.36 21.45
CA ILE A 441 18.47 0.91 20.75
C ILE A 441 17.86 2.08 21.51
N GLN A 442 16.66 1.91 22.07
CA GLN A 442 16.03 2.91 22.93
C GLN A 442 16.93 3.28 24.12
N GLN A 443 17.53 2.28 24.79
CA GLN A 443 18.40 2.51 25.94
C GLN A 443 19.68 3.28 25.63
N VAL A 444 20.15 3.25 24.36
CA VAL A 444 21.37 3.91 23.92
C VAL A 444 21.11 5.09 22.98
N ALA A 445 19.86 5.53 22.83
CA ALA A 445 19.46 6.57 21.88
C ALA A 445 20.29 7.86 22.02
N LYS A 446 20.55 8.30 23.26
CA LYS A 446 21.42 9.47 23.55
C LYS A 446 22.83 9.29 22.98
N LEU A 447 23.43 8.11 23.17
CA LEU A 447 24.76 7.80 22.66
C LEU A 447 24.76 7.77 21.13
N ILE A 448 23.73 7.22 20.49
CA ILE A 448 23.58 7.23 19.03
C ILE A 448 23.55 8.66 18.51
N VAL A 449 22.74 9.54 19.11
CA VAL A 449 22.68 10.97 18.74
C VAL A 449 24.05 11.62 18.85
N GLN A 450 24.77 11.40 19.96
CA GLN A 450 26.11 11.94 20.19
C GLN A 450 27.13 11.49 19.13
N GLN A 451 27.02 10.25 18.66
CA GLN A 451 27.88 9.71 17.60
C GLN A 451 27.49 10.29 16.24
N CYS A 452 26.19 10.47 15.96
CA CYS A 452 25.70 11.10 14.73
C CYS A 452 26.15 12.57 14.61
N LEU A 453 26.35 13.29 15.71
CA LEU A 453 26.90 14.65 15.68
C LEU A 453 28.31 14.72 15.08
N GLN A 454 29.06 13.62 15.11
CA GLN A 454 30.42 13.52 14.58
C GLN A 454 30.44 13.21 13.07
N LEU A 455 29.27 13.01 12.44
CA LEU A 455 29.14 12.65 11.03
C LEU A 455 29.01 13.91 10.14
N PRO A 456 30.07 14.35 9.45
CA PRO A 456 30.11 15.65 8.77
C PRO A 456 29.31 15.70 7.45
N CYS A 457 28.86 14.54 6.96
CA CYS A 457 28.16 14.40 5.69
C CYS A 457 26.68 14.06 5.86
N LEU A 458 26.18 13.89 7.09
CA LEU A 458 24.84 13.41 7.36
C LEU A 458 23.78 14.42 6.88
N ARG A 459 22.91 13.96 5.98
CA ARG A 459 21.83 14.69 5.32
C ARG A 459 20.45 14.13 5.69
N VAL A 460 20.33 12.83 5.92
CA VAL A 460 19.07 12.19 6.31
C VAL A 460 19.29 11.40 7.59
N LEU A 461 18.45 11.65 8.60
CA LEU A 461 18.46 10.94 9.87
C LEU A 461 17.03 10.59 10.30
N VAL A 462 16.78 9.29 10.48
CA VAL A 462 15.44 8.75 10.78
C VAL A 462 15.48 7.98 12.10
N PHE A 463 14.60 8.36 13.02
CA PHE A 463 14.33 7.70 14.29
C PHE A 463 12.86 7.29 14.35
N HIS A 464 12.56 5.99 14.40
CA HIS A 464 11.19 5.48 14.61
C HIS A 464 11.14 4.64 15.88
N HIS A 465 10.21 4.93 16.80
CA HIS A 465 10.05 4.20 18.07
C HIS A 465 11.30 4.14 18.98
N ILE A 466 12.27 5.04 18.83
CA ILE A 466 13.56 5.00 19.55
C ILE A 466 13.66 6.06 20.65
N LEU A 467 13.09 7.24 20.41
CA LEU A 467 13.32 8.43 21.20
C LEU A 467 12.29 8.61 22.33
N ASP A 468 12.76 9.24 23.40
CA ASP A 468 12.04 9.74 24.57
C ASP A 468 12.38 11.23 24.80
N ASP A 469 11.80 11.83 25.84
CA ASP A 469 11.97 13.26 26.15
C ASP A 469 13.44 13.69 26.30
N ASP A 470 14.26 12.88 26.94
CA ASP A 470 15.65 13.25 27.16
C ASP A 470 16.50 13.07 25.89
N SER A 471 16.26 11.99 25.13
CA SER A 471 17.05 11.68 23.93
C SER A 471 16.73 12.61 22.76
N VAL A 472 15.48 13.04 22.59
CA VAL A 472 15.14 14.07 21.60
C VAL A 472 15.78 15.41 21.94
N MET A 473 15.91 15.75 23.23
CA MET A 473 16.60 16.96 23.67
C MET A 473 18.10 16.95 23.35
N GLU A 474 18.73 15.78 23.29
CA GLU A 474 20.13 15.66 22.89
C GLU A 474 20.35 16.09 21.43
N ILE A 475 19.36 15.84 20.55
CA ILE A 475 19.38 16.32 19.15
C ILE A 475 19.39 17.86 19.12
N ALA A 476 18.49 18.49 19.90
CA ALA A 476 18.40 19.94 19.96
C ALA A 476 19.70 20.57 20.52
N LYS A 477 20.25 20.04 21.61
CA LYS A 477 21.53 20.53 22.17
C LYS A 477 22.69 20.40 21.17
N GLY A 478 22.74 19.28 20.46
CA GLY A 478 23.75 19.02 19.45
C GLY A 478 23.65 19.98 18.27
N ALA A 479 22.44 20.26 17.78
CA ALA A 479 22.21 21.26 16.74
C ALA A 479 22.64 22.68 17.17
N THR A 480 22.24 23.11 18.37
CA THR A 480 22.60 24.43 18.92
C THR A 480 24.11 24.57 19.14
N SER A 481 24.81 23.46 19.38
CA SER A 481 26.27 23.42 19.50
C SER A 481 27.01 23.35 18.15
N GLY A 482 26.29 23.49 17.02
CA GLY A 482 26.86 23.49 15.68
C GLY A 482 26.94 22.12 15.00
N GLY A 483 26.27 21.10 15.55
CA GLY A 483 26.09 19.80 14.89
C GLY A 483 25.08 19.85 13.74
N PHE A 484 24.99 18.77 12.96
CA PHE A 484 23.96 18.56 11.93
C PHE A 484 23.83 19.66 10.85
N GLN A 485 24.93 20.36 10.53
CA GLN A 485 24.89 21.51 9.62
C GLN A 485 24.47 21.16 8.18
N LYS A 486 24.64 19.91 7.74
CA LYS A 486 24.20 19.42 6.42
C LYS A 486 22.87 18.67 6.45
N LEU A 487 22.23 18.54 7.62
CA LEU A 487 21.02 17.76 7.76
C LEU A 487 19.88 18.42 6.97
N GLU A 488 19.32 17.67 6.03
CA GLU A 488 18.22 18.06 5.14
C GLU A 488 16.89 17.47 5.59
N THR A 489 16.91 16.24 6.11
CA THR A 489 15.71 15.53 6.60
C THR A 489 15.96 14.99 8.01
N LEU A 490 15.08 15.38 8.93
CA LEU A 490 14.98 14.81 10.27
C LEU A 490 13.60 14.19 10.44
N ASP A 491 13.56 12.87 10.54
CA ASP A 491 12.32 12.14 10.78
C ASP A 491 12.31 11.58 12.21
N LEU A 492 11.38 12.08 13.01
CA LEU A 492 11.14 11.68 14.39
C LEU A 492 9.75 11.03 14.52
N SER A 493 9.17 10.56 13.43
CA SER A 493 7.81 10.02 13.45
C SER A 493 7.71 8.77 14.31
N VAL A 494 6.50 8.54 14.84
CA VAL A 494 6.15 7.34 15.61
C VAL A 494 6.99 7.15 16.90
N ASN A 495 7.62 8.22 17.41
CA ASN A 495 8.28 8.24 18.72
C ASN A 495 7.29 8.55 19.84
N HIS A 496 6.60 7.50 20.23
CA HIS A 496 5.52 7.49 21.20
C HIS A 496 5.91 7.87 22.63
N LYS A 497 7.15 7.60 23.01
CA LYS A 497 7.71 7.92 24.33
C LYS A 497 8.11 9.39 24.50
N ILE A 498 8.11 10.19 23.43
CA ILE A 498 8.24 11.64 23.54
C ILE A 498 6.88 12.20 23.96
N THR A 499 6.84 12.83 25.12
CA THR A 499 5.66 13.48 25.68
C THR A 499 5.42 14.83 25.03
N GLU A 500 4.26 15.43 25.32
CA GLU A 500 3.95 16.79 24.89
C GLU A 500 4.94 17.82 25.44
N GLU A 501 5.40 17.63 26.68
CA GLU A 501 6.42 18.47 27.29
C GLU A 501 7.79 18.25 26.63
N GLY A 502 8.16 17.00 26.32
CA GLY A 502 9.38 16.69 25.57
C GLY A 502 9.43 17.41 24.23
N TYR A 503 8.36 17.35 23.43
CA TYR A 503 8.26 18.11 22.18
C TYR A 503 8.31 19.62 22.41
N ARG A 504 7.63 20.14 23.44
CA ARG A 504 7.69 21.58 23.77
C ARG A 504 9.13 22.03 24.04
N ASN A 505 9.84 21.31 24.90
CA ASN A 505 11.21 21.61 25.27
C ASN A 505 12.14 21.49 24.06
N PHE A 506 11.93 20.46 23.24
CA PHE A 506 12.65 20.27 21.99
C PHE A 506 12.44 21.45 21.04
N PHE A 507 11.19 21.87 20.80
CA PHE A 507 10.90 23.03 19.96
C PHE A 507 11.40 24.34 20.53
N GLN A 508 11.55 24.49 21.84
CA GLN A 508 12.16 25.69 22.42
C GLN A 508 13.67 25.72 22.18
N ALA A 509 14.33 24.57 22.22
CA ALA A 509 15.77 24.44 22.12
C ALA A 509 16.30 24.27 20.68
N LEU A 510 15.51 23.70 19.77
CA LEU A 510 15.95 23.39 18.41
C LEU A 510 16.23 24.66 17.61
N ASP A 511 17.48 24.82 17.20
CA ASP A 511 17.98 25.94 16.41
C ASP A 511 19.21 25.51 15.60
N ASN A 512 19.71 26.40 14.73
CA ASN A 512 20.97 26.25 14.01
C ASN A 512 21.05 25.02 13.08
N LEU A 513 19.93 24.69 12.43
CA LEU A 513 19.85 23.70 11.34
C LEU A 513 19.58 24.40 10.00
N PRO A 514 20.60 25.03 9.39
CA PRO A 514 20.40 25.94 8.25
C PRO A 514 19.93 25.23 6.97
N ASN A 515 20.18 23.93 6.81
CA ASN A 515 19.84 23.15 5.62
C ASN A 515 18.61 22.24 5.79
N LEU A 516 17.97 22.23 6.96
CA LEU A 516 16.85 21.34 7.23
C LEU A 516 15.65 21.73 6.36
N GLN A 517 15.25 20.83 5.47
CA GLN A 517 14.15 20.99 4.53
C GLN A 517 12.90 20.25 4.96
N VAL A 518 13.06 19.09 5.61
CA VAL A 518 11.96 18.22 6.04
C VAL A 518 12.09 17.92 7.54
N LEU A 519 11.04 18.24 8.28
CA LEU A 519 10.87 17.82 9.68
C LEU A 519 9.58 17.01 9.79
N ASN A 520 9.72 15.73 10.16
CA ASN A 520 8.59 14.83 10.38
C ASN A 520 8.49 14.48 11.87
N ILE A 521 7.34 14.77 12.47
CA ILE A 521 7.02 14.52 13.88
C ILE A 521 5.63 13.87 14.01
N CYS A 522 5.23 13.07 13.02
CA CYS A 522 3.95 12.37 13.02
C CYS A 522 3.83 11.34 14.16
N ARG A 523 2.61 11.08 14.64
CA ARG A 523 2.33 9.99 15.60
C ARG A 523 1.34 8.97 15.03
N SER A 524 1.39 7.73 15.53
CA SER A 524 0.32 6.76 15.31
C SER A 524 -0.94 7.08 16.14
N LEU A 525 -2.08 6.54 15.70
CA LEU A 525 -3.44 6.99 16.02
C LEU A 525 -4.00 6.71 17.45
N PRO A 526 -3.58 5.68 18.21
CA PRO A 526 -4.09 5.50 19.56
C PRO A 526 -3.41 6.43 20.59
N GLU A 527 -2.23 6.99 20.28
CA GLU A 527 -1.41 7.71 21.26
C GLU A 527 -1.41 9.23 21.06
N ARG A 528 -2.56 9.84 21.34
CA ARG A 528 -2.83 11.26 21.09
C ARG A 528 -2.14 12.16 22.12
N ILE A 529 -1.62 13.29 21.64
CA ILE A 529 -1.28 14.44 22.48
C ILE A 529 -2.36 15.50 22.30
N GLN A 530 -3.03 15.89 23.38
CA GLN A 530 -3.74 17.17 23.43
C GLN A 530 -2.71 18.27 23.63
N VAL A 531 -2.44 19.02 22.57
CA VAL A 531 -1.34 19.97 22.53
C VAL A 531 -1.75 21.22 23.32
N GLN A 532 -0.89 21.70 24.22
CA GLN A 532 -1.13 22.97 24.87
C GLN A 532 -0.74 24.13 23.94
N ALA A 533 -1.41 25.27 24.05
CA ALA A 533 -1.09 26.48 23.28
C ALA A 533 0.40 26.91 23.40
N THR A 534 1.04 26.61 24.55
CA THR A 534 2.47 26.82 24.78
C THR A 534 3.36 25.98 23.85
N THR A 535 2.95 24.74 23.52
CA THR A 535 3.66 23.88 22.55
C THR A 535 3.45 24.31 21.12
N VAL A 536 2.23 24.72 20.76
CA VAL A 536 1.97 25.27 19.42
C VAL A 536 2.79 26.54 19.19
N LYS A 537 2.87 27.39 20.21
CA LYS A 537 3.74 28.59 20.17
C LYS A 537 5.22 28.20 20.04
N ALA A 538 5.69 27.21 20.79
CA ALA A 538 7.07 26.73 20.70
C ALA A 538 7.38 26.16 19.29
N LEU A 539 6.51 25.33 18.74
CA LEU A 539 6.61 24.80 17.37
C LEU A 539 6.65 25.92 16.33
N SER A 540 5.77 26.91 16.46
CA SER A 540 5.70 28.04 15.54
C SER A 540 6.97 28.91 15.59
N GLN A 541 7.52 29.10 16.77
CA GLN A 541 8.83 29.76 16.94
C GLN A 541 9.96 28.91 16.36
N CYS A 542 9.92 27.59 16.55
CA CYS A 542 10.89 26.65 15.96
C CYS A 542 10.90 26.73 14.43
N VAL A 543 9.73 26.66 13.79
CA VAL A 543 9.60 26.82 12.34
C VAL A 543 10.22 28.14 11.86
N SER A 544 10.02 29.23 12.60
CA SER A 544 10.60 30.54 12.24
C SER A 544 12.14 30.56 12.29
N ARG A 545 12.75 29.71 13.12
CA ARG A 545 14.22 29.59 13.26
C ARG A 545 14.85 28.64 12.24
N LEU A 546 14.06 27.92 11.44
CA LEU A 546 14.52 26.92 10.46
C LEU A 546 14.38 27.45 9.02
N PRO A 547 15.34 28.26 8.51
CA PRO A 547 15.15 29.10 7.32
C PRO A 547 14.94 28.32 6.00
N SER A 548 15.39 27.07 5.94
CA SER A 548 15.29 26.22 4.74
C SER A 548 14.12 25.24 4.78
N LEU A 549 13.29 25.26 5.83
CA LEU A 549 12.20 24.31 6.00
C LEU A 549 11.17 24.48 4.87
N THR A 550 10.91 23.39 4.15
CA THR A 550 9.93 23.33 3.06
C THR A 550 8.80 22.34 3.33
N ARG A 551 8.99 21.40 4.27
CA ARG A 551 7.96 20.42 4.63
C ARG A 551 7.98 20.17 6.14
N LEU A 552 6.83 20.38 6.76
CA LEU A 552 6.56 20.03 8.17
C LEU A 552 5.43 19.01 8.20
N GLU A 553 5.68 17.83 8.76
CA GLU A 553 4.66 16.79 8.93
C GLU A 553 4.31 16.59 10.40
N ILE A 554 3.04 16.86 10.74
CA ILE A 554 2.50 16.85 12.11
C ILE A 554 1.18 16.06 12.15
N LEU A 555 1.15 14.90 11.49
CA LEU A 555 -0.05 14.06 11.46
C LEU A 555 -0.36 13.50 12.85
N SER A 556 -1.65 13.42 13.17
CA SER A 556 -2.18 12.95 14.46
C SER A 556 -1.89 13.86 15.67
N TRP A 557 -1.62 15.16 15.43
CA TRP A 557 -1.59 16.20 16.47
C TRP A 557 -2.96 16.87 16.61
N LEU A 558 -3.52 16.87 17.82
CA LEU A 558 -4.81 17.52 18.13
C LEU A 558 -4.62 19.04 18.22
N LEU A 559 -4.76 19.71 17.08
CA LEU A 559 -4.72 21.18 16.97
C LEU A 559 -6.13 21.69 16.69
N ASP A 560 -6.53 22.78 17.34
CA ASP A 560 -7.78 23.47 17.03
C ASP A 560 -7.60 24.54 15.95
N GLU A 561 -8.67 25.30 15.67
CA GLU A 561 -8.63 26.35 14.66
C GLU A 561 -7.68 27.50 15.03
N GLU A 562 -7.58 27.83 16.32
CA GLU A 562 -6.70 28.90 16.80
C GLU A 562 -5.23 28.47 16.72
N ASP A 563 -4.94 27.21 17.07
CA ASP A 563 -3.60 26.63 16.91
C ASP A 563 -3.13 26.69 15.46
N MET A 564 -4.00 26.33 14.52
CA MET A 564 -3.68 26.37 13.09
C MET A 564 -3.54 27.79 12.56
N LYS A 565 -4.26 28.78 13.11
CA LYS A 565 -4.03 30.21 12.79
C LYS A 565 -2.61 30.64 13.18
N VAL A 566 -2.11 30.22 14.34
CA VAL A 566 -0.74 30.52 14.79
C VAL A 566 0.30 29.95 13.81
N ILE A 567 0.16 28.67 13.43
CA ILE A 567 1.09 28.00 12.51
C ILE A 567 1.04 28.63 11.10
N ASN A 568 -0.16 28.91 10.58
CA ASN A 568 -0.31 29.53 9.26
C ASN A 568 0.25 30.96 9.22
N ALA A 569 0.07 31.75 10.27
CA ALA A 569 0.63 33.10 10.36
C ALA A 569 2.17 33.09 10.37
N VAL A 570 2.80 32.03 10.90
CA VAL A 570 4.25 31.84 10.77
C VAL A 570 4.63 31.42 9.36
N LYS A 571 3.91 30.46 8.77
CA LYS A 571 4.14 29.99 7.41
C LYS A 571 4.13 31.13 6.38
N GLU A 572 3.20 32.08 6.50
CA GLU A 572 3.11 33.24 5.60
C GLU A 572 4.33 34.16 5.68
N ARG A 573 4.90 34.30 6.88
CA ARG A 573 6.08 35.14 7.15
C ARG A 573 7.41 34.39 6.96
N HIS A 574 7.37 33.08 6.72
CA HIS A 574 8.55 32.23 6.60
C HIS A 574 9.33 32.52 5.30
N PRO A 575 10.67 32.44 5.28
CA PRO A 575 11.47 32.65 4.06
C PRO A 575 11.06 31.74 2.90
N GLN A 576 10.57 30.53 3.20
CA GLN A 576 10.07 29.55 2.23
C GLN A 576 8.54 29.57 2.07
N SER A 577 7.84 30.67 2.38
CA SER A 577 6.35 30.70 2.42
C SER A 577 5.63 30.12 1.20
N LYS A 578 6.20 30.28 -0.01
CA LYS A 578 5.66 29.73 -1.28
C LYS A 578 5.84 28.21 -1.44
N ARG A 579 6.77 27.61 -0.71
CA ARG A 579 7.17 26.19 -0.80
C ARG A 579 6.85 25.41 0.47
N LEU A 580 6.79 26.09 1.62
CA LEU A 580 6.56 25.49 2.91
C LEU A 580 5.17 24.86 2.97
N THR A 581 5.15 23.54 3.00
CA THR A 581 3.95 22.73 3.14
C THR A 581 3.87 22.22 4.56
N VAL A 582 2.78 22.54 5.26
CA VAL A 582 2.46 21.97 6.56
C VAL A 582 1.43 20.89 6.31
N LEU A 583 1.84 19.64 6.46
CA LEU A 583 0.96 18.48 6.39
C LEU A 583 0.43 18.21 7.78
N TRP A 584 -0.71 18.83 8.03
CA TRP A 584 -1.52 18.62 9.22
C TRP A 584 -2.87 18.09 8.78
N LYS A 585 -3.07 16.81 9.03
CA LYS A 585 -4.37 16.15 8.97
C LYS A 585 -4.44 15.21 10.16
N TRP A 586 -5.61 15.11 10.75
CA TRP A 586 -5.90 13.92 11.49
C TRP A 586 -5.93 12.77 10.49
N ILE A 587 -5.03 11.82 10.65
CA ILE A 587 -5.34 10.47 10.27
C ILE A 587 -6.33 10.06 11.36
N VAL A 588 -7.63 10.12 11.09
CA VAL A 588 -8.65 9.50 11.93
C VAL A 588 -9.31 8.41 11.13
N PRO A 589 -9.57 7.25 11.74
CA PRO A 589 -10.39 6.24 11.09
C PRO A 589 -11.85 6.70 10.91
N PHE A 590 -12.26 7.88 11.43
CA PHE A 590 -13.61 8.44 11.33
C PHE A 590 -13.62 9.98 11.22
N SER A 591 -14.56 10.59 10.49
CA SER A 591 -14.78 12.04 10.48
C SER A 591 -15.20 12.55 11.87
N PRO A 592 -14.70 13.71 12.36
CA PRO A 592 -15.12 14.24 13.66
C PRO A 592 -16.62 14.58 13.64
N VAL A 593 -17.36 14.09 14.63
CA VAL A 593 -18.75 14.50 14.87
C VAL A 593 -18.72 15.85 15.56
N ILE A 594 -19.00 16.92 14.82
CA ILE A 594 -19.20 18.26 15.37
C ILE A 594 -20.60 18.27 16.00
N GLN A 595 -20.68 18.17 17.33
CA GLN A 595 -21.93 18.49 18.03
C GLN A 595 -22.14 20.00 17.97
N LYS A 596 -23.29 20.41 17.42
CA LYS A 596 -23.78 21.80 17.45
C LYS A 596 -24.40 22.12 18.80
#